data_AF-A0AAD2G252-F1
#
_entry.id   AF-A0AAD2G252-F1
#
_cell.length_a   1.000
_cell.length_b   1.000
_cell.length_c   1.000
_cell.angle_alpha   90.00
_cell.angle_beta   90.00
_cell.angle_gamma   90.00
#
_symmetry.space_group_name_H-M   'P 1'
#
loop_
_entity.id
_entity.type
_entity.pdbx_description
1 polymer ?
#
loop_
_entity_poly.entity_id
_entity_poly.type
_entity_poly.pdbx_seq_one_letter_code
_entity_poly.pdbx_strand_id
1 'polypeptide(L)'
;MCGTGKFKVLWGLEKAAACPRCGSFKDHLHVPRCHAVSVTQEWDRRVSALSTWMDMLLTDPSIKTLMLILLGGVRDHILPSIQAISPAVQPAFLAQQVIGYQGLLEGRIALLWLPLQQHYLDEIRGCRSVSLWASQLSQELIALAFYMWEQRNSVQHSDNNVQLLARHRTAIKGIHSQFDMGPDDLPPEIKPMLTCRRQVLRKSLMDKESWLALLQQERRDYRRSLKAQHQSLQTLFSLHPPGL
;
A
#
# COMPACT_ATOMS: atom_id res chain seq x y z
N MET A 1 -10.18 -14.17 -0.44
CA MET A 1 -9.43 -13.24 -1.33
C MET A 1 -9.66 -11.82 -0.84
N CYS A 2 -8.61 -11.10 -0.41
CA CYS A 2 -8.75 -9.70 0.01
C CYS A 2 -8.48 -8.74 -1.17
N GLY A 3 -9.19 -7.62 -1.24
CA GLY A 3 -9.08 -6.60 -2.30
C GLY A 3 -7.76 -5.82 -2.27
N THR A 4 -6.65 -6.51 -2.52
CA THR A 4 -5.30 -5.92 -2.57
C THR A 4 -5.04 -5.23 -3.91
N GLY A 5 -3.94 -4.46 -4.01
CA GLY A 5 -3.67 -3.64 -5.20
C GLY A 5 -3.59 -4.50 -6.45
N LYS A 6 -2.90 -5.65 -6.36
CA LYS A 6 -2.86 -6.68 -7.42
C LYS A 6 -4.24 -7.07 -7.93
N PHE A 7 -5.16 -7.46 -7.05
CA PHE A 7 -6.51 -7.89 -7.45
C PHE A 7 -7.35 -6.73 -7.97
N LYS A 8 -7.20 -5.53 -7.41
CA LYS A 8 -7.93 -4.35 -7.91
C LYS A 8 -7.48 -3.90 -9.29
N VAL A 9 -6.20 -4.07 -9.63
CA VAL A 9 -5.71 -3.88 -11.01
C VAL A 9 -6.31 -4.93 -11.93
N LEU A 10 -6.30 -6.22 -11.53
CA LEU A 10 -6.91 -7.30 -12.30
C LEU A 10 -8.41 -7.08 -12.54
N TRP A 11 -9.12 -6.49 -11.57
CA TRP A 11 -10.53 -6.15 -11.69
C TRP A 11 -10.81 -4.80 -12.39
N GLY A 12 -9.78 -4.10 -12.87
CA GLY A 12 -9.92 -2.80 -13.54
C GLY A 12 -10.34 -1.64 -12.62
N LEU A 13 -10.30 -1.82 -11.29
CA LEU A 13 -10.70 -0.81 -10.32
C LEU A 13 -9.59 0.19 -9.98
N GLU A 14 -8.33 -0.19 -10.15
CA GLU A 14 -7.17 0.66 -9.86
C GLU A 14 -6.18 0.62 -11.03
N LYS A 15 -5.52 1.76 -11.30
CA LYS A 15 -4.52 1.88 -12.38
C LYS A 15 -3.15 1.30 -12.00
N ALA A 16 -2.86 1.16 -10.70
CA ALA A 16 -1.56 0.70 -10.22
C ALA A 16 -1.71 -0.13 -8.94
N ALA A 17 -0.94 -1.22 -8.85
CA ALA A 17 -0.88 -2.07 -7.68
C ALA A 17 0.13 -1.53 -6.65
N ALA A 18 0.08 -0.25 -6.32
CA ALA A 18 0.98 0.36 -5.37
C ALA A 18 0.33 0.51 -3.98
N CYS A 19 1.13 0.48 -2.93
CA CYS A 19 0.71 0.71 -1.57
C CYS A 19 0.38 2.20 -1.36
N PRO A 20 -0.77 2.56 -0.76
CA PRO A 20 -1.10 3.97 -0.53
C PRO A 20 -0.20 4.62 0.53
N ARG A 21 0.54 3.82 1.31
CA ARG A 21 1.42 4.29 2.39
C ARG A 21 2.86 4.49 1.95
N CYS A 22 3.47 3.49 1.30
CA CYS A 22 4.90 3.55 0.92
C CYS A 22 5.13 3.60 -0.60
N GLY A 23 4.10 3.46 -1.43
CA GLY A 23 4.23 3.46 -2.89
C GLY A 23 4.77 2.17 -3.52
N SER A 24 5.29 1.23 -2.73
CA SER A 24 5.80 -0.07 -3.21
C SER A 24 4.70 -0.98 -3.77
N PHE A 25 5.07 -2.02 -4.52
CA PHE A 25 4.12 -3.00 -5.05
C PHE A 25 3.30 -3.65 -3.91
N LYS A 26 1.99 -3.77 -4.13
CA LYS A 26 0.99 -4.19 -3.15
C LYS A 26 0.30 -5.47 -3.59
N ASP A 27 0.71 -6.57 -2.98
CA ASP A 27 -0.10 -7.78 -2.83
C ASP A 27 -0.65 -7.89 -1.40
N HIS A 28 -1.20 -9.06 -1.05
CA HIS A 28 -1.71 -9.34 0.30
C HIS A 28 -0.59 -9.43 1.34
N LEU A 29 0.57 -9.93 0.91
CA LEU A 29 1.76 -10.10 1.74
C LEU A 29 2.39 -8.76 2.13
N HIS A 30 2.31 -7.75 1.27
CA HIS A 30 2.87 -6.43 1.54
C HIS A 30 2.16 -5.70 2.69
N VAL A 31 0.89 -6.00 2.97
CA VAL A 31 0.09 -5.27 3.97
C VAL A 31 0.75 -5.26 5.36
N PRO A 32 1.07 -6.42 5.97
CA PRO A 32 1.80 -6.44 7.24
C PRO A 32 3.29 -6.07 7.09
N ARG A 33 3.86 -6.14 5.88
CA ARG A 33 5.28 -5.88 5.58
C ARG A 33 5.60 -4.44 5.23
N CYS A 34 4.61 -3.56 5.21
CA CYS A 34 4.84 -2.17 4.87
C CYS A 34 5.61 -1.45 6.00
N HIS A 35 6.74 -0.83 5.67
CA HIS A 35 7.59 -0.09 6.63
C HIS A 35 7.28 1.41 6.70
N ALA A 36 6.12 1.86 6.19
CA ALA A 36 5.69 3.23 6.42
C ALA A 36 5.53 3.48 7.93
N VAL A 37 5.98 4.65 8.41
CA VAL A 37 6.06 4.96 9.86
C VAL A 37 4.78 4.64 10.62
N SER A 38 3.63 5.07 10.12
CA SER A 38 2.33 4.81 10.77
C SER A 38 1.95 3.32 10.80
N VAL A 39 2.36 2.56 9.78
CA VAL A 39 2.11 1.11 9.71
C VAL A 39 3.02 0.38 10.69
N THR A 40 4.28 0.81 10.80
CA THR A 40 5.21 0.32 11.82
C THR A 40 4.69 0.56 13.22
N GLN A 41 4.22 1.78 13.52
CA GLN A 41 3.64 2.12 14.82
C GLN A 41 2.42 1.26 15.16
N GLU A 42 1.52 1.01 14.20
CA GLU A 42 0.40 0.09 14.45
C GLU A 42 0.89 -1.33 14.72
N TRP A 43 1.81 -1.84 13.90
CA TRP A 43 2.35 -3.19 14.08
C TRP A 43 2.93 -3.36 15.48
N ASP A 44 3.81 -2.45 15.90
CA ASP A 44 4.47 -2.50 17.20
C ASP A 44 3.43 -2.45 18.34
N ARG A 45 2.42 -1.59 18.20
CA ARG A 45 1.32 -1.50 19.17
C ARG A 45 0.52 -2.80 19.26
N ARG A 46 0.22 -3.45 18.13
CA ARG A 46 -0.54 -4.70 18.10
C ARG A 46 0.27 -5.89 18.60
N VAL A 47 1.55 -5.97 18.25
CA VAL A 47 2.46 -7.00 18.77
C VAL A 47 2.66 -6.83 20.28
N SER A 48 2.78 -5.60 20.76
CA SER A 48 2.84 -5.32 22.20
C SER A 48 1.54 -5.74 22.91
N ALA A 49 0.38 -5.45 22.33
CA ALA A 49 -0.91 -5.88 22.88
C ALA A 49 -1.04 -7.40 22.94
N LEU A 50 -0.62 -8.11 21.88
CA LEU A 50 -0.57 -9.58 21.85
C LEU A 50 0.39 -10.13 22.91
N SER A 51 1.55 -9.50 23.09
CA SER A 51 2.53 -9.88 24.13
C SER A 51 1.94 -9.80 25.54
N THR A 52 1.25 -8.70 25.87
CA THR A 52 0.52 -8.54 27.14
C THR A 52 -0.62 -9.54 27.27
N TRP A 53 -1.34 -9.80 26.17
CA TRP A 53 -2.42 -10.77 26.15
C TRP A 53 -1.95 -12.20 26.44
N MET A 54 -0.80 -12.60 25.88
CA MET A 54 -0.19 -13.90 26.17
C MET A 54 0.16 -14.06 27.65
N ASP A 55 0.60 -12.98 28.32
CA ASP A 55 0.84 -12.99 29.78
C ASP A 55 -0.46 -13.21 30.55
N MET A 56 -1.54 -12.52 30.19
CA MET A 56 -2.85 -12.67 30.83
C MET A 56 -3.40 -14.10 30.72
N LEU A 57 -3.10 -14.79 29.61
CA LEU A 57 -3.46 -16.18 29.40
C LEU A 57 -2.52 -17.20 30.04
N LEU A 58 -1.49 -16.77 30.77
CA LEU A 58 -0.47 -17.65 31.34
C LEU A 58 0.19 -18.50 30.25
N THR A 59 0.55 -17.86 29.13
CA THR A 59 1.32 -18.53 28.08
C THR A 59 2.74 -18.80 28.57
N ASP A 60 3.28 -19.98 28.26
CA ASP A 60 4.66 -20.32 28.56
C ASP A 60 5.62 -19.21 28.05
N PRO A 61 6.54 -18.70 28.89
CA PRO A 61 7.43 -17.60 28.52
C PRO A 61 8.33 -17.90 27.30
N SER A 62 8.73 -19.15 27.10
CA SER A 62 9.50 -19.60 25.94
C SER A 62 8.64 -19.62 24.69
N ILE A 63 7.40 -20.12 24.78
CA ILE A 63 6.43 -20.05 23.67
C ILE A 63 6.18 -18.60 23.27
N LYS A 64 5.87 -17.73 24.24
CA LYS A 64 5.66 -16.30 23.99
C LYS A 64 6.85 -15.67 23.26
N THR A 65 8.07 -15.88 23.76
CA THR A 65 9.30 -15.37 23.15
C THR A 65 9.43 -15.82 21.69
N LEU A 66 9.25 -17.11 21.42
CA LEU A 66 9.38 -17.66 20.08
C LEU A 66 8.28 -17.18 19.13
N MET A 67 7.03 -17.04 19.62
CA MET A 67 5.93 -16.49 18.83
C MET A 67 6.23 -15.05 18.40
N LEU A 68 6.75 -14.22 19.29
CA LEU A 68 7.13 -12.84 18.97
C LEU A 68 8.27 -12.77 17.95
N ILE A 69 9.27 -13.66 18.07
CA ILE A 69 10.36 -13.77 17.09
C ILE A 69 9.81 -14.18 15.71
N LEU A 70 8.96 -15.21 15.67
CA LEU A 70 8.35 -15.67 14.42
C LEU A 70 7.45 -14.59 13.79
N LEU A 71 6.74 -13.81 14.58
CA LEU A 71 6.00 -12.65 14.10
C LEU A 71 6.92 -11.57 13.54
N GLY A 72 8.08 -11.30 14.15
CA GLY A 72 9.11 -10.45 13.57
C GLY A 72 9.50 -10.90 12.15
N GLY A 73 9.62 -12.22 11.95
CA GLY A 73 9.86 -12.88 10.66
C GLY A 73 8.85 -12.55 9.56
N VAL A 74 7.66 -12.06 9.91
CA VAL A 74 6.67 -11.58 8.94
C VAL A 74 7.19 -10.36 8.19
N ARG A 75 7.86 -9.43 8.88
CA ARG A 75 8.30 -8.13 8.33
C ARG A 75 9.74 -8.17 7.86
N ASP A 76 10.60 -8.60 8.76
CA ASP A 76 12.03 -8.69 8.55
C ASP A 76 12.31 -10.19 8.57
N HIS A 77 12.63 -10.81 7.42
CA HIS A 77 12.88 -12.25 7.28
C HIS A 77 14.15 -12.73 8.01
N ILE A 78 14.38 -12.23 9.22
CA ILE A 78 15.49 -12.56 10.09
C ILE A 78 15.13 -13.89 10.76
N LEU A 79 15.86 -14.93 10.35
CA LEU A 79 15.79 -16.24 10.99
C LEU A 79 16.61 -16.19 12.29
N PRO A 80 16.01 -16.48 13.46
CA PRO A 80 16.81 -16.73 14.65
C PRO A 80 17.67 -17.99 14.43
N SER A 81 18.88 -18.01 14.98
CA SER A 81 19.70 -19.22 14.97
C SER A 81 19.02 -20.30 15.80
N ILE A 82 18.74 -21.46 15.19
CA ILE A 82 18.15 -22.63 15.88
C ILE A 82 19.02 -23.06 17.07
N GLN A 83 20.33 -22.86 16.99
CA GLN A 83 21.27 -23.20 18.07
C GLN A 83 21.03 -22.39 19.35
N ALA A 84 20.39 -21.23 19.25
CA ALA A 84 20.03 -20.41 20.41
C ALA A 84 18.69 -20.82 21.05
N ILE A 85 17.96 -21.77 20.46
CA ILE A 85 16.64 -22.22 20.92
C ILE A 85 16.82 -23.47 21.79
N SER A 86 16.16 -23.49 22.96
CA SER A 86 16.19 -24.64 23.87
C SER A 86 15.72 -25.93 23.17
N PRO A 87 16.42 -27.07 23.34
CA PRO A 87 16.03 -28.34 22.73
C PRO A 87 14.59 -28.77 22.99
N ALA A 88 14.02 -28.39 24.14
CA ALA A 88 12.65 -28.74 24.51
C ALA A 88 11.59 -28.12 23.58
N VAL A 89 11.85 -26.91 23.05
CA VAL A 89 10.90 -26.15 22.22
C VAL A 89 11.25 -26.15 20.73
N GLN A 90 12.44 -26.66 20.37
CA GLN A 90 12.91 -26.76 18.98
C GLN A 90 11.93 -27.49 18.05
N PRO A 91 11.33 -28.64 18.40
CA PRO A 91 10.41 -29.33 17.49
C PRO A 91 9.20 -28.48 17.13
N ALA A 92 8.62 -27.76 18.10
CA ALA A 92 7.47 -26.89 17.87
C ALA A 92 7.84 -25.67 17.02
N PHE A 93 9.02 -25.09 17.29
CA PHE A 93 9.56 -24.01 16.48
C PHE A 93 9.76 -24.42 15.01
N LEU A 94 10.41 -25.56 14.76
CA LEU A 94 10.64 -26.08 13.41
C LEU A 94 9.32 -26.38 12.67
N ALA A 95 8.35 -27.00 13.35
CA ALA A 95 7.02 -27.24 12.78
C ALA A 95 6.30 -25.93 12.42
N GLN A 96 6.46 -24.88 13.23
CA GLN A 96 5.90 -23.57 12.91
C GLN A 96 6.62 -22.90 11.74
N GLN A 97 7.93 -23.10 11.58
CA GLN A 97 8.66 -22.60 10.42
C GLN A 97 8.19 -23.25 9.11
N VAL A 98 7.80 -24.52 9.12
CA VAL A 98 7.19 -25.18 7.96
C VAL A 98 5.86 -24.54 7.57
N ILE A 99 5.04 -24.14 8.55
CA ILE A 99 3.81 -23.36 8.32
C ILE A 99 4.13 -21.96 7.78
N GLY A 100 5.25 -21.39 8.21
CA GLY A 100 5.77 -20.10 7.80
C GLY A 100 5.17 -18.92 8.55
N TYR A 101 5.86 -17.78 8.48
CA TYR A 101 5.48 -16.55 9.20
C TYR A 101 4.11 -16.01 8.79
N GLN A 102 3.79 -16.08 7.49
CA GLN A 102 2.49 -15.66 6.99
C GLN A 102 1.38 -16.58 7.51
N GLY A 103 1.62 -17.90 7.53
CA GLY A 103 0.65 -18.85 8.09
C GLY A 103 0.39 -18.59 9.57
N LEU A 104 1.45 -18.30 10.35
CA LEU A 104 1.31 -17.88 11.75
C LEU A 104 0.41 -16.65 11.89
N LEU A 105 0.68 -15.59 11.13
CA LEU A 105 -0.13 -14.37 11.13
C LEU A 105 -1.60 -14.65 10.73
N GLU A 106 -1.84 -15.64 9.88
CA GLU A 106 -3.17 -16.11 9.50
C GLU A 106 -3.83 -17.05 10.52
N GLY A 107 -3.24 -17.17 11.72
CA GLY A 107 -3.76 -17.98 12.83
C GLY A 107 -3.40 -19.46 12.77
N ARG A 108 -2.47 -19.87 11.91
CA ARG A 108 -2.03 -21.27 11.83
C ARG A 108 -0.89 -21.51 12.80
N ILE A 109 -1.22 -22.07 13.94
CA ILE A 109 -0.25 -22.51 14.95
C ILE A 109 0.06 -24.00 14.81
N ALA A 110 1.33 -24.38 14.98
CA ALA A 110 1.74 -25.78 14.98
C ALA A 110 1.18 -26.52 16.20
N LEU A 111 0.67 -27.73 15.98
CA LEU A 111 0.08 -28.54 17.06
C LEU A 111 1.07 -28.87 18.18
N LEU A 112 2.38 -28.87 17.88
CA LEU A 112 3.45 -29.14 18.85
C LEU A 112 3.58 -28.06 19.93
N TRP A 113 2.95 -26.88 19.78
CA TRP A 113 2.89 -25.88 20.85
C TRP A 113 1.97 -26.28 22.01
N LEU A 114 0.92 -27.07 21.74
CA LEU A 114 -0.09 -27.45 22.72
C LEU A 114 0.50 -28.26 23.90
N PRO A 115 1.25 -29.35 23.70
CA PRO A 115 1.81 -30.12 24.82
C PRO A 115 2.80 -29.30 25.66
N LEU A 116 3.54 -28.37 25.05
CA LEU A 116 4.44 -27.45 25.76
C LEU A 116 3.66 -26.49 26.67
N GLN A 117 2.57 -25.91 26.14
CA GLN A 117 1.70 -25.06 26.94
C GLN A 117 0.99 -25.85 28.06
N GLN A 118 0.56 -27.09 27.79
CA GLN A 118 -0.04 -27.95 28.81
C GLN A 118 0.93 -28.21 29.95
N HIS A 119 2.17 -28.59 29.62
CA HIS A 119 3.22 -28.83 30.61
C HIS A 119 3.44 -27.60 31.50
N TYR A 120 3.58 -26.41 30.91
CA TYR A 120 3.73 -25.17 31.67
C TYR A 120 2.53 -24.89 32.59
N LEU A 121 1.30 -25.07 32.09
CA LEU A 121 0.09 -24.89 32.90
C LEU A 121 0.05 -25.87 34.08
N ASP A 122 0.44 -27.13 33.86
CA ASP A 122 0.51 -28.14 34.91
C ASP A 122 1.54 -27.76 35.99
N GLU A 123 2.73 -27.28 35.59
CA GLU A 123 3.78 -26.80 36.50
C GLU A 123 3.31 -25.66 37.41
N ILE A 124 2.58 -24.70 36.85
CA ILE A 124 2.04 -23.56 37.60
C ILE A 124 0.69 -23.85 38.26
N ARG A 125 0.17 -25.08 38.15
CA ARG A 125 -1.17 -25.50 38.62
C ARG A 125 -2.30 -24.65 38.04
N GLY A 126 -2.16 -24.24 36.78
CA GLY A 126 -3.16 -23.47 36.04
C GLY A 126 -4.26 -24.36 35.46
N CYS A 127 -5.52 -23.98 35.67
CA CYS A 127 -6.69 -24.75 35.19
C CYS A 127 -7.19 -24.33 33.81
N ARG A 128 -6.37 -23.63 33.01
CA ARG A 128 -6.79 -23.13 31.69
C ARG A 128 -6.79 -24.28 30.67
N SER A 129 -7.80 -24.29 29.80
CA SER A 129 -7.86 -25.25 28.69
C SER A 129 -6.85 -24.89 27.60
N VAL A 130 -5.94 -25.81 27.27
CA VAL A 130 -4.96 -25.63 26.18
C VAL A 130 -5.62 -25.56 24.81
N SER A 131 -6.72 -26.29 24.58
CA SER A 131 -7.45 -26.20 23.32
C SER A 131 -8.13 -24.83 23.15
N LEU A 132 -8.66 -24.27 24.25
CA LEU A 132 -9.20 -22.91 24.26
C LEU A 132 -8.08 -21.88 24.05
N TRP A 133 -6.95 -22.01 24.75
CA TRP A 133 -5.77 -21.15 24.56
C TRP A 133 -5.33 -21.12 23.09
N ALA A 134 -5.21 -22.28 22.45
CA ALA A 134 -4.80 -22.41 21.06
C ALA A 134 -5.78 -21.69 20.10
N SER A 135 -7.09 -21.89 20.32
CA SER A 135 -8.14 -21.21 19.54
C SER A 135 -8.09 -19.69 19.71
N GLN A 136 -7.93 -19.21 20.95
CA GLN A 136 -7.87 -17.78 21.22
C GLN A 136 -6.59 -17.14 20.68
N LEU A 137 -5.43 -17.81 20.78
CA LEU A 137 -4.18 -17.32 20.18
C LEU A 137 -4.32 -17.18 18.66
N SER A 138 -4.96 -18.16 18.01
CA SER A 138 -5.25 -18.10 16.58
C SER A 138 -6.12 -16.88 16.22
N GLN A 139 -7.13 -16.58 17.06
CA GLN A 139 -8.00 -15.42 16.87
C GLN A 139 -7.25 -14.09 17.03
N GLU A 140 -6.38 -13.97 18.03
CA GLU A 140 -5.57 -12.76 18.23
C GLU A 140 -4.58 -12.52 17.08
N LEU A 141 -3.98 -13.59 16.53
CA LEU A 141 -3.12 -13.51 15.34
C LEU A 141 -3.91 -13.01 14.12
N ILE A 142 -5.10 -13.57 13.89
CA ILE A 142 -6.00 -13.13 12.82
C ILE A 142 -6.45 -11.67 13.03
N ALA A 143 -6.74 -11.28 14.27
CA ALA A 143 -7.10 -9.91 14.62
C ALA A 143 -5.95 -8.93 14.32
N LEU A 144 -4.70 -9.31 14.64
CA LEU A 144 -3.51 -8.55 14.25
C LEU A 144 -3.46 -8.35 12.73
N ALA A 145 -3.63 -9.41 11.95
CA ALA A 145 -3.65 -9.33 10.49
C ALA A 145 -4.77 -8.42 9.97
N PHE A 146 -5.96 -8.50 10.56
CA PHE A 146 -7.10 -7.64 10.25
C PHE A 146 -6.78 -6.17 10.51
N TYR A 147 -6.19 -5.82 11.65
CA TYR A 147 -5.87 -4.44 11.97
C TYR A 147 -4.80 -3.84 11.04
N MET A 148 -3.83 -4.64 10.59
CA MET A 148 -2.88 -4.21 9.56
C MET A 148 -3.58 -3.89 8.23
N TRP A 149 -4.56 -4.70 7.86
CA TRP A 149 -5.40 -4.46 6.69
C TRP A 149 -6.29 -3.21 6.85
N GLU A 150 -6.88 -3.02 8.03
CA GLU A 150 -7.71 -1.86 8.36
C GLU A 150 -6.90 -0.55 8.31
N GLN A 151 -5.70 -0.53 8.92
CA GLN A 151 -4.77 0.61 8.85
C GLN A 151 -4.41 1.01 7.42
N ARG A 152 -4.27 0.02 6.53
CA ARG A 152 -4.01 0.29 5.13
C ARG A 152 -5.23 0.88 4.45
N ASN A 153 -6.42 0.36 4.76
CA ASN A 153 -7.66 0.77 4.11
C ASN A 153 -8.14 2.14 4.53
N SER A 154 -7.94 2.51 5.80
CA SER A 154 -8.24 3.86 6.30
C SER A 154 -7.52 4.96 5.52
N VAL A 155 -6.44 4.62 4.81
CA VAL A 155 -5.63 5.57 4.04
C VAL A 155 -5.87 5.53 2.55
N GLN A 156 -6.63 4.56 2.06
CA GLN A 156 -6.88 4.46 0.63
C GLN A 156 -7.56 5.71 0.08
N HIS A 157 -8.42 6.33 0.89
CA HIS A 157 -9.24 7.47 0.53
C HIS A 157 -8.89 8.73 1.33
N SER A 158 -7.77 8.75 2.06
CA SER A 158 -7.34 9.92 2.82
C SER A 158 -6.25 10.73 2.10
N ASP A 159 -6.06 11.97 2.53
CA ASP A 159 -5.03 12.88 2.02
C ASP A 159 -3.60 12.36 2.25
N ASN A 160 -3.43 11.34 3.09
CA ASN A 160 -2.15 10.68 3.35
C ASN A 160 -1.80 9.61 2.30
N ASN A 161 -2.65 9.39 1.29
CA ASN A 161 -2.34 8.47 0.20
C ASN A 161 -1.23 9.06 -0.69
N VAL A 162 -0.06 8.42 -0.69
CA VAL A 162 1.12 8.86 -1.45
C VAL A 162 0.84 8.95 -2.95
N GLN A 163 0.01 8.07 -3.50
CA GLN A 163 -0.36 8.12 -4.92
C GLN A 163 -1.28 9.30 -5.22
N LEU A 164 -2.23 9.57 -4.32
CA LEU A 164 -3.12 10.72 -4.44
C LEU A 164 -2.30 12.01 -4.41
N LEU A 165 -1.36 12.13 -3.47
CA LEU A 165 -0.44 13.27 -3.36
C LEU A 165 0.44 13.43 -4.61
N ALA A 166 1.00 12.34 -5.14
CA ALA A 166 1.81 12.36 -6.35
C ALA A 166 0.99 12.84 -7.58
N ARG A 167 -0.25 12.36 -7.71
CA ARG A 167 -1.18 12.82 -8.76
C ARG A 167 -1.53 14.30 -8.61
N HIS A 168 -1.82 14.75 -7.40
CA HIS A 168 -2.02 16.18 -7.11
C HIS A 168 -0.82 17.03 -7.52
N ARG A 169 0.40 16.64 -7.12
CA ARG A 169 1.64 17.36 -7.48
C ARG A 169 1.83 17.42 -9.00
N THR A 170 1.61 16.29 -9.68
CA THR A 170 1.72 16.20 -11.14
C THR A 170 0.70 17.10 -11.83
N ALA A 171 -0.56 17.06 -11.41
CA ALA A 171 -1.63 17.88 -11.97
C ALA A 171 -1.36 19.38 -11.73
N ILE A 172 -0.96 19.76 -10.51
CA ILE A 172 -0.60 21.14 -10.17
C ILE A 172 0.57 21.64 -11.04
N LYS A 173 1.65 20.85 -11.15
CA LYS A 173 2.81 21.19 -12.00
C LYS A 173 2.38 21.34 -13.48
N GLY A 174 1.55 20.44 -13.97
CA GLY A 174 1.00 20.50 -15.33
C GLY A 174 0.17 21.77 -15.56
N ILE A 175 -0.70 22.13 -14.60
CA ILE A 175 -1.49 23.37 -14.65
C ILE A 175 -0.57 24.58 -14.71
N HIS A 176 0.41 24.69 -13.80
CA HIS A 176 1.39 25.79 -13.83
C HIS A 176 2.05 25.91 -15.21
N SER A 177 2.56 24.80 -15.72
CA SER A 177 3.20 24.75 -17.04
C SER A 177 2.29 25.23 -18.17
N GLN A 178 1.00 24.85 -18.17
CA GLN A 178 0.05 25.32 -19.18
C GLN A 178 -0.22 26.83 -19.10
N PHE A 179 -0.28 27.39 -17.89
CA PHE A 179 -0.39 28.84 -17.72
C PHE A 179 0.90 29.57 -18.14
N ASP A 180 2.06 28.99 -17.85
CA ASP A 180 3.36 29.59 -18.20
C ASP A 180 3.61 29.57 -19.71
N MET A 181 3.07 28.58 -20.45
CA MET A 181 3.10 28.57 -21.91
C MET A 181 2.21 29.63 -22.57
N GLY A 182 1.27 30.25 -21.85
CA GLY A 182 0.34 31.24 -22.39
C GLY A 182 -0.69 30.68 -23.38
N PRO A 183 -1.57 31.52 -23.95
CA PRO A 183 -2.73 31.12 -24.75
C PRO A 183 -2.52 31.12 -26.28
N ASP A 184 -1.34 31.48 -26.78
CA ASP A 184 -1.14 31.84 -28.19
C ASP A 184 -1.38 30.70 -29.19
N ASP A 185 -1.06 29.48 -28.76
CA ASP A 185 -1.19 28.22 -29.50
C ASP A 185 -2.41 27.40 -29.05
N LEU A 186 -3.44 28.09 -28.55
CA LEU A 186 -4.76 27.52 -28.26
C LEU A 186 -5.83 28.07 -29.22
N PRO A 187 -6.86 27.26 -29.54
CA PRO A 187 -8.06 27.75 -30.21
C PRO A 187 -8.75 28.86 -29.40
N PRO A 188 -9.36 29.88 -30.05
CA PRO A 188 -10.04 30.98 -29.36
C PRO A 188 -11.05 30.54 -28.29
N GLU A 189 -11.76 29.43 -28.53
CA GLU A 189 -12.80 28.87 -27.66
C GLU A 189 -12.23 28.31 -26.35
N ILE A 190 -10.96 27.89 -26.37
CA ILE A 190 -10.28 27.23 -25.24
C ILE A 190 -9.44 28.23 -24.43
N LYS A 191 -9.03 29.37 -25.02
CA LYS A 191 -8.25 30.42 -24.33
C LYS A 191 -8.84 30.85 -22.97
N PRO A 192 -10.17 30.98 -22.78
CA PRO A 192 -10.76 31.32 -21.47
C PRO A 192 -10.44 30.33 -20.35
N MET A 193 -10.06 29.09 -20.66
CA MET A 193 -9.63 28.13 -19.65
C MET A 193 -8.35 28.58 -18.92
N LEU A 194 -7.55 29.48 -19.52
CA LEU A 194 -6.34 30.07 -18.94
C LEU A 194 -6.60 31.44 -18.27
N THR A 195 -7.85 31.80 -17.96
CA THR A 195 -8.15 33.10 -17.32
C THR A 195 -7.72 33.16 -15.85
N CYS A 196 -7.96 32.12 -15.05
CA CYS A 196 -7.69 32.16 -13.62
C CYS A 196 -7.03 30.89 -13.06
N ARG A 197 -5.70 30.95 -12.87
CA ARG A 197 -4.91 29.85 -12.29
C ARG A 197 -5.44 29.41 -10.93
N ARG A 198 -5.80 30.36 -10.07
CA ARG A 198 -6.27 30.09 -8.70
C ARG A 198 -7.57 29.26 -8.69
N GLN A 199 -8.49 29.53 -9.62
CA GLN A 199 -9.75 28.79 -9.71
C GLN A 199 -9.50 27.33 -10.11
N VAL A 200 -8.64 27.09 -11.10
CA VAL A 200 -8.28 25.73 -11.54
C VAL A 200 -7.59 24.94 -10.42
N LEU A 201 -6.68 25.57 -9.69
CA LEU A 201 -5.96 24.94 -8.58
C LEU A 201 -6.87 24.56 -7.39
N ARG A 202 -8.06 25.17 -7.26
CA ARG A 202 -9.03 24.83 -6.19
C ARG A 202 -9.94 23.66 -6.52
N LYS A 203 -9.98 23.18 -7.78
CA LYS A 203 -10.88 22.09 -8.19
C LYS A 203 -10.49 20.74 -7.56
N SER A 204 -11.36 19.73 -7.65
CA SER A 204 -11.03 18.36 -7.23
C SER A 204 -9.84 17.80 -8.05
N LEU A 205 -9.20 16.73 -7.59
CA LEU A 205 -8.13 16.09 -8.38
C LEU A 205 -8.65 15.64 -9.76
N MET A 206 -9.83 15.03 -9.79
CA MET A 206 -10.45 14.56 -11.03
C MET A 206 -10.64 15.73 -12.00
N ASP A 207 -11.15 16.86 -11.53
CA ASP A 207 -11.35 18.04 -12.38
C ASP A 207 -10.04 18.66 -12.83
N LYS A 208 -9.00 18.67 -11.98
CA LYS A 208 -7.66 19.14 -12.38
C LYS A 208 -7.08 18.28 -13.50
N GLU A 209 -7.20 16.96 -13.40
CA GLU A 209 -6.71 16.02 -14.40
C GLU A 209 -7.50 16.15 -15.71
N SER A 210 -8.84 16.23 -15.65
CA SER A 210 -9.69 16.45 -16.82
C SER A 210 -9.40 17.78 -17.51
N TRP A 211 -9.26 18.85 -16.73
CA TRP A 211 -8.89 20.18 -17.24
C TRP A 211 -7.53 20.12 -17.96
N LEU A 212 -6.54 19.46 -17.35
CA LEU A 212 -5.20 19.36 -17.92
C LEU A 212 -5.19 18.51 -19.21
N ALA A 213 -5.91 17.38 -19.22
CA ALA A 213 -6.01 16.51 -20.37
C ALA A 213 -6.64 17.22 -21.58
N LEU A 214 -7.76 17.90 -21.35
CA LEU A 214 -8.45 18.69 -22.38
C LEU A 214 -7.52 19.77 -22.96
N LEU A 215 -6.93 20.61 -22.11
CA LEU A 215 -6.10 21.71 -22.57
C LEU A 215 -4.86 21.23 -23.34
N GLN A 216 -4.23 20.15 -22.89
CA GLN A 216 -3.08 19.55 -23.56
C GLN A 216 -3.45 18.92 -24.91
N GLN A 217 -4.65 18.35 -25.02
CA GLN A 217 -5.15 17.82 -26.29
C GLN A 217 -5.38 18.97 -27.28
N GLU A 218 -6.19 19.96 -26.90
CA GLU A 218 -6.53 21.11 -27.74
C GLU A 218 -5.28 21.86 -28.23
N ARG A 219 -4.29 22.07 -27.34
CA ARG A 219 -3.02 22.69 -27.72
C ARG A 219 -2.26 21.87 -28.75
N ARG A 220 -2.18 20.55 -28.57
CA ARG A 220 -1.47 19.67 -29.52
C ARG A 220 -2.13 19.69 -30.88
N ASP A 221 -3.46 19.63 -30.91
CA ASP A 221 -4.23 19.59 -32.16
C ASP A 221 -4.19 20.94 -32.88
N TYR A 222 -4.27 22.06 -32.15
CA TYR A 222 -4.14 23.39 -32.75
C TYR A 222 -2.73 23.65 -33.30
N ARG A 223 -1.67 23.28 -32.57
CA ARG A 223 -0.29 23.36 -33.09
C ARG A 223 -0.10 22.54 -34.38
N ARG A 224 -0.75 21.37 -34.49
CA ARG A 224 -0.72 20.55 -35.71
C ARG A 224 -1.45 21.26 -36.86
N SER A 225 -2.62 21.83 -36.59
CA SER A 225 -3.40 22.60 -37.58
C SER A 225 -2.60 23.79 -38.12
N LEU A 226 -2.01 24.60 -37.24
CA LEU A 226 -1.18 25.75 -37.62
C LEU A 226 0.01 25.34 -38.50
N LYS A 227 0.68 24.22 -38.17
CA LYS A 227 1.79 23.70 -38.99
C LYS A 227 1.32 23.25 -40.37
N ALA A 228 0.19 22.54 -40.44
CA ALA A 228 -0.38 22.09 -41.71
C ALA A 228 -0.80 23.26 -42.60
N GLN A 229 -1.41 24.30 -42.02
CA GLN A 229 -1.76 25.54 -42.72
C GLN A 229 -0.50 26.24 -43.26
N HIS A 230 0.54 26.37 -42.44
CA HIS A 230 1.80 26.99 -42.85
C HIS A 230 2.47 26.23 -44.00
N GLN A 231 2.53 24.90 -43.94
CA GLN A 231 3.06 24.04 -45.01
C GLN A 231 2.25 24.16 -46.31
N SER A 232 0.91 24.22 -46.19
CA SER A 232 0.03 24.39 -47.35
C SER A 232 0.26 25.73 -48.05
N LEU A 233 0.38 26.81 -47.27
CA LEU A 233 0.70 28.14 -47.80
C LEU A 233 2.08 28.17 -48.47
N GLN A 234 3.12 27.60 -47.84
CA GLN A 234 4.46 27.50 -48.43
C GLN A 234 4.47 26.72 -49.75
N THR A 235 3.71 25.63 -49.84
CA THR A 235 3.58 24.84 -51.07
C THR A 235 2.89 25.64 -52.17
N LEU A 236 1.83 26.39 -51.85
CA LEU A 236 1.14 27.29 -52.79
C LEU A 236 2.07 28.39 -53.31
N PHE A 237 2.83 29.05 -52.43
CA PHE A 237 3.79 30.09 -52.83
C PHE A 237 4.97 29.55 -53.65
N SER A 238 5.36 28.29 -53.43
CA SER A 238 6.41 27.65 -54.23
C SER A 238 5.93 27.22 -55.63
N LEU A 239 4.64 26.94 -55.78
CA LEU A 239 4.02 26.61 -57.08
C LEU A 239 3.67 27.85 -57.91
N HIS A 240 3.46 29.01 -57.27
CA HIS A 240 3.22 30.29 -57.91
C HIS A 240 4.14 31.37 -57.31
N PRO A 241 5.40 31.50 -57.78
CA PRO A 241 6.26 32.56 -57.32
C PRO A 241 5.65 33.92 -57.68
N PRO A 242 5.62 34.90 -56.77
CA PRO A 242 5.14 36.24 -57.08
C PRO A 242 6.02 36.81 -58.20
N GLY A 243 5.38 37.16 -59.32
CA GLY A 243 6.05 37.65 -60.52
C GLY A 243 6.94 38.86 -60.23
N LEU A 244 8.15 38.80 -60.80
CA LEU A 244 9.05 39.93 -61.03
C LEU A 244 8.37 41.04 -61.85
#